data_AF-A0A2Y0NTI4-F1
#
_entry.id   AF-A0A2Y0NTI4-F1
#
_cell.length_a   1.000
_cell.length_b   1.000
_cell.length_c   1.000
_cell.angle_alpha   90.00
_cell.angle_beta   90.00
_cell.angle_gamma   90.00
#
_symmetry.space_group_name_H-M   'P 1'
#
loop_
_entity.id
_entity.type
_entity.pdbx_description
1 polymer ?
#
loop_
_entity_poly.entity_id
_entity_poly.type
_entity_poly.pdbx_seq_one_letter_code
_entity_poly.pdbx_strand_id
1 'polypeptide(L)'
;MANFSALSEVRYDYIKIARELFVMLRQSPEGRTLFSQLLHLMNRYCRGVIVEGVETPEEWRDVQNSPAFAAQGWFLSRPAPIETLNTAVLAL
;
A
#
# COMPACT_ATOMS: atom_id res chain seq x y z
N MET A 1 -11.12 -0.61 14.12
CA MET A 1 -11.34 0.85 14.08
C MET A 1 -9.97 1.49 13.90
N ALA A 2 -9.75 2.28 12.85
CA ALA A 2 -8.48 2.99 12.66
C ALA A 2 -8.49 4.27 13.52
N ASN A 3 -7.45 4.48 14.33
CA ASN A 3 -7.32 5.67 15.16
C ASN A 3 -5.96 6.33 14.87
N PHE A 4 -5.98 7.58 14.39
CA PHE A 4 -4.77 8.32 14.09
C PHE A 4 -3.95 8.66 15.35
N SER A 5 -4.54 8.67 16.56
CA SER A 5 -3.78 8.90 17.79
C SER A 5 -2.75 7.78 18.05
N ALA A 6 -3.02 6.56 17.56
CA ALA A 6 -2.09 5.44 17.66
C ALA A 6 -0.76 5.72 16.93
N LEU A 7 -0.76 6.56 15.89
CA LEU A 7 0.47 6.94 15.17
C LEU A 7 1.46 7.73 16.04
N SER A 8 0.96 8.47 17.05
CA SER A 8 1.79 9.20 18.00
C SER A 8 2.13 8.39 19.25
N GLU A 9 1.29 7.44 19.62
CA GLU A 9 1.43 6.65 20.85
C GLU A 9 2.34 5.42 20.66
N VAL A 10 2.42 4.91 19.43
CA VAL A 10 3.18 3.69 19.10
C VAL A 10 4.15 3.98 17.97
N ARG A 11 5.39 3.50 18.11
CA ARG A 11 6.37 3.51 17.01
C ARG A 11 6.18 2.27 16.15
N TYR A 12 5.59 2.47 14.97
CA TYR A 12 5.50 1.43 13.95
C TYR A 12 6.70 1.51 13.00
N ASP A 13 7.30 0.36 12.68
CA ASP A 13 8.27 0.30 11.58
C ASP A 13 7.56 0.50 10.24
N TYR A 14 6.48 -0.25 10.01
CA TYR A 14 5.69 -0.17 8.78
C TYR A 14 4.20 -0.17 9.09
N ILE A 15 3.43 0.50 8.24
CA ILE A 15 1.98 0.51 8.28
C ILE A 15 1.47 -0.07 6.97
N LYS A 16 0.52 -1.00 7.02
CA LYS A 16 -0.10 -1.57 5.83
C LYS A 16 -1.48 -0.96 5.58
N ILE A 17 -1.72 -0.49 4.36
CA ILE A 17 -3.03 -0.04 3.90
C ILE A 17 -3.77 -1.24 3.33
N ALA A 18 -4.91 -1.56 3.94
CA ALA A 18 -5.78 -2.64 3.47
C ALA A 18 -6.38 -2.33 2.09
N ARG A 19 -6.65 -3.39 1.33
CA ARG A 19 -7.19 -3.31 -0.04
C ARG A 19 -8.48 -2.50 -0.11
N GLU A 20 -9.38 -2.69 0.85
CA GLU A 20 -10.69 -2.03 0.86
C GLU A 20 -10.54 -0.51 0.94
N LEU A 21 -9.60 -0.01 1.76
CA LEU A 21 -9.31 1.42 1.86
C LEU A 21 -8.67 1.95 0.58
N PHE A 22 -7.71 1.20 0.01
CA PHE A 22 -7.06 1.57 -1.24
C PHE A 22 -8.06 1.66 -2.41
N VAL A 23 -8.89 0.65 -2.59
CA VAL A 23 -9.93 0.61 -3.63
C VAL A 23 -10.95 1.72 -3.43
N MET A 24 -11.43 1.92 -2.19
CA MET A 24 -12.39 2.99 -1.87
C MET A 24 -11.84 4.37 -2.25
N LEU A 25 -10.60 4.68 -1.87
CA LEU A 25 -9.99 5.98 -2.16
C LEU A 25 -9.76 6.21 -3.66
N ARG A 26 -9.63 5.16 -4.48
CA ARG A 26 -9.45 5.30 -5.93
C ARG A 26 -10.70 5.66 -6.71
N GLN A 27 -11.88 5.60 -6.09
CA GLN A 27 -13.18 5.80 -6.75
C GLN A 27 -13.43 7.25 -7.21
N SER A 28 -12.65 8.22 -6.71
CA SER A 28 -12.76 9.62 -7.15
C SER A 28 -11.38 10.32 -7.19
N PRO A 29 -11.25 11.43 -7.95
CA PRO A 29 -10.04 12.26 -7.95
C PRO A 29 -9.65 12.79 -6.56
N GLU A 30 -10.64 13.18 -5.76
CA GLU A 30 -10.46 13.65 -4.39
C GLU A 30 -9.95 12.53 -3.49
N GLY A 31 -10.50 11.32 -3.65
CA GLY A 31 -10.04 10.15 -2.92
C GLY A 31 -8.59 9.77 -3.26
N ARG A 32 -8.20 9.86 -4.55
CA ARG A 32 -6.81 9.61 -4.98
C ARG A 32 -5.85 10.64 -4.38
N THR A 33 -6.28 11.90 -4.28
CA THR A 33 -5.54 12.96 -3.59
C THR A 33 -5.39 12.65 -2.10
N LEU A 34 -6.50 12.26 -1.45
CA LEU A 34 -6.51 11.87 -0.04
C LEU A 34 -5.61 10.66 0.23
N PHE A 35 -5.58 9.67 -0.66
CA PHE A 35 -4.67 8.53 -0.57
C PHE A 35 -3.21 8.98 -0.50
N SER A 36 -2.78 9.84 -1.43
CA SER A 36 -1.41 10.37 -1.41
C SER A 36 -1.10 11.14 -0.12
N GLN A 37 -2.04 11.95 0.37
CA GLN A 37 -1.88 12.72 1.61
C GLN A 37 -1.80 11.81 2.85
N LEU A 38 -2.60 10.75 2.90
CA LEU A 38 -2.59 9.76 3.98
C LEU A 38 -1.23 9.07 4.06
N LEU A 39 -0.67 8.65 2.91
CA LEU A 39 0.65 8.04 2.86
C LEU A 39 1.74 9.02 3.31
N HIS A 40 1.67 10.29 2.88
CA HIS A 40 2.58 11.33 3.37
C HIS A 40 2.50 11.51 4.89
N LEU A 41 1.29 11.51 5.47
CA LEU A 41 1.10 11.62 6.91
C LEU A 41 1.73 10.43 7.63
N MET A 42 1.38 9.21 7.21
CA MET A 42 1.84 7.99 7.87
C MET A 42 3.35 7.80 7.78
N ASN A 43 3.97 8.14 6.65
CA ASN A 43 5.44 8.12 6.49
C ASN A 43 6.18 9.09 7.43
N ARG A 44 5.50 10.03 8.10
CA ARG A 44 6.12 10.84 9.17
C ARG A 44 6.23 10.10 10.50
N TYR A 45 5.42 9.05 10.68
CA TYR A 45 5.30 8.31 11.94
C TYR A 45 5.82 6.86 11.85
N CYS A 46 6.18 6.39 10.66
CA CYS A 46 6.77 5.07 10.43
C CYS A 46 7.88 5.14 9.37
N ARG A 47 8.61 4.04 9.17
CA ARG A 47 9.68 3.94 8.16
C ARG A 47 9.13 3.79 6.75
N GLY A 48 7.87 3.36 6.60
CA GLY A 48 7.24 3.23 5.30
C GLY A 48 5.81 2.69 5.36
N VAL A 49 5.00 3.10 4.39
CA VAL A 49 3.65 2.56 4.17
C VAL A 49 3.67 1.52 3.06
N ILE A 50 3.05 0.36 3.31
CA ILE A 50 2.89 -0.72 2.33
C ILE A 50 1.44 -0.73 1.85
N VAL A 51 1.22 -0.69 0.54
CA VAL A 51 -0.13 -0.77 -0.02
C VAL A 51 -0.45 -2.22 -0.37
N GLU A 52 -1.52 -2.77 0.20
CA GLU A 52 -1.97 -4.13 -0.08
C GLU A 52 -3.11 -4.18 -1.11
N GLY A 53 -3.19 -5.30 -1.82
CA GLY A 53 -4.26 -5.61 -2.75
C GLY A 53 -4.16 -4.90 -4.08
N VAL A 54 -2.95 -4.71 -4.62
CA VAL A 54 -2.75 -4.22 -6.00
C VAL A 54 -3.06 -5.34 -7.00
N GLU A 55 -4.10 -5.19 -7.82
CA GLU A 55 -4.62 -6.21 -8.73
C GLU A 55 -4.67 -5.77 -10.20
N THR A 56 -4.54 -4.48 -10.50
CA THR A 56 -4.54 -3.97 -11.89
C THR A 56 -3.34 -3.09 -12.23
N PRO A 57 -3.00 -2.92 -13.53
CA PRO A 57 -1.97 -1.96 -13.96
C PRO A 57 -2.26 -0.51 -13.55
N GLU A 58 -3.52 -0.10 -13.51
CA GLU A 58 -3.90 1.24 -13.07
C GLU A 58 -3.70 1.40 -11.56
N GLU A 59 -4.00 0.36 -10.77
CA GLU A 59 -3.66 0.30 -9.33
C GLU A 59 -2.17 0.41 -9.10
N TRP A 60 -1.40 -0.34 -9.88
CA TRP A 60 0.05 -0.27 -9.79
C TRP A 60 0.59 1.13 -10.10
N ARG A 61 0.07 1.77 -11.15
CA ARG A 61 0.49 3.12 -11.53
C ARG A 61 0.17 4.16 -10.44
N ASP A 62 -1.00 4.08 -9.82
CA ASP A 62 -1.34 4.98 -8.70
C ASP A 62 -0.40 4.77 -7.50
N VAL A 63 -0.02 3.52 -7.20
CA VAL A 63 0.94 3.22 -6.14
C VAL A 63 2.34 3.74 -6.49
N GLN A 64 2.81 3.55 -7.73
CA GLN A 64 4.09 4.08 -8.22
C GLN A 64 4.16 5.61 -8.15
N ASN A 65 3.03 6.30 -8.34
CA ASN A 65 2.93 7.76 -8.28
C ASN A 65 2.69 8.29 -6.86
N SER A 66 2.68 7.42 -5.85
CA SER A 66 2.47 7.77 -4.44
C SER A 66 3.77 7.63 -3.64
N PRO A 67 3.85 8.16 -2.41
CA PRO A 67 5.03 7.96 -1.55
C PRO A 67 5.00 6.60 -0.82
N ALA A 68 4.34 5.58 -1.38
CA ALA A 68 4.33 4.23 -0.81
C ALA A 68 5.76 3.66 -0.78
N PHE A 69 6.11 2.99 0.31
CA PHE A 69 7.40 2.33 0.45
C PHE A 69 7.44 1.02 -0.32
N ALA A 70 6.35 0.25 -0.28
CA ALA A 70 6.23 -1.01 -0.99
C ALA A 70 4.78 -1.29 -1.35
N ALA A 71 4.58 -2.31 -2.19
CA ALA A 71 3.26 -2.77 -2.60
C ALA A 71 3.17 -4.29 -2.58
N GLN A 72 1.98 -4.80 -2.35
CA GLN A 72 1.63 -6.21 -2.41
C GLN A 72 0.31 -6.39 -3.14
N GLY A 73 0.22 -7.39 -4.01
CA GLY A 73 -1.06 -7.78 -4.60
C GLY A 73 -0.90 -8.72 -5.79
N TRP A 74 -2.02 -9.28 -6.27
CA TRP A 74 -2.01 -10.29 -7.32
C TRP A 74 -1.46 -9.80 -8.66
N PHE A 75 -1.49 -8.49 -8.91
CA PHE A 75 -0.84 -7.91 -10.08
C PHE A 75 0.67 -8.11 -10.07
N LEU A 76 1.28 -8.18 -8.87
CA LEU A 76 2.74 -8.34 -8.70
C LEU A 76 3.14 -9.81 -8.60
N SER A 77 2.36 -10.59 -7.84
CA SER A 77 2.51 -12.03 -7.72
C SER A 77 1.34 -12.63 -6.94
N ARG A 78 0.96 -13.87 -7.25
CA ARG A 78 0.06 -14.66 -6.39
C ARG A 78 0.85 -15.26 -5.22
N PRO A 79 0.21 -15.54 -4.08
CA PRO A 79 0.84 -16.35 -3.04
C PRO A 79 1.41 -17.63 -3.62
N ALA A 80 2.67 -17.91 -3.32
CA ALA A 80 3.41 -19.04 -3.86
C ALA A 80 4.07 -19.83 -2.72
N PRO A 81 4.24 -21.16 -2.87
CA PRO A 81 5.07 -21.94 -1.98
C PRO A 81 6.49 -21.36 -1.86
N ILE A 82 7.15 -21.58 -0.72
CA ILE A 82 8.48 -21.02 -0.46
C ILE A 82 9.52 -21.52 -1.48
N GLU A 83 9.32 -22.74 -1.98
CA GLU A 83 10.18 -23.41 -2.97
C GLU A 83 10.18 -22.69 -4.32
N THR A 84 9.09 -21.99 -4.66
CA THR A 84 8.93 -21.30 -5.95
C THR A 84 9.01 -19.78 -5.83
N LEU A 85 9.26 -19.25 -4.62
CA LEU A 85 9.24 -17.81 -4.35
C LEU A 85 10.22 -17.03 -5.23
N ASN A 86 11.43 -17.57 -5.46
CA ASN A 86 12.45 -16.92 -6.31
C ASN A 86 12.02 -16.75 -7.77
N THR A 87 11.07 -17.57 -8.23
CA THR A 87 10.55 -17.54 -9.60
C THR A 87 9.16 -16.91 -9.71
N ALA A 88 8.51 -16.65 -8.57
CA ALA A 88 7.13 -16.17 -8.52
C ALA A 88 7.00 -14.66 -8.70
N VAL A 89 8.08 -13.90 -8.50
CA VAL A 89 8.05 -12.43 -8.62
C VAL A 89 8.06 -12.03 -10.10
N LEU A 90 7.05 -11.28 -10.54
CA LEU A 90 7.08 -10.67 -11.87
C LEU A 90 8.30 -9.73 -11.98
N ALA A 91 9.08 -9.88 -13.04
CA ALA A 91 10.03 -8.84 -13.45
C ALA A 91 9.20 -7.66 -14.00
N LEU A 92 8.81 -6.75 -13.12
CA LEU A 92 8.09 -5.50 -13.45
C LEU A 92 9.07 -4.36 -13.71
#